data_AF-A0A956RTL3-F1
#
_entry.id   AF-A0A956RTL3-F1
#
_cell.length_a   1.000
_cell.length_b   1.000
_cell.length_c   1.000
_cell.angle_alpha   90.00
_cell.angle_beta   90.00
_cell.angle_gamma   90.00
#
_symmetry.space_group_name_H-M   'P 1'
#
loop_
_entity.id
_entity.type
_entity.pdbx_description
1 polymer ?
#
loop_
_entity_poly.entity_id
_entity_poly.type
_entity_poly.pdbx_seq_one_letter_code
_entity_poly.pdbx_strand_id
1 'polypeptide(L)'
;NLQDVAGKVELITAASQKLSGLSENTESSLLDNLAKSIADTAEQIAKRFEAFDHLNNSIFSTLSQVEQISTLVKEIESVGEKIEMIAINAQVHAIRTGSDGAALGVIARDIQRLAYLAQYQTSDLSKIIVKIRVAEKNLKDTYDISRSSENERMQNLTQDIKTLIDNMHQQHTQATQLLTKMATMNSDLAVKIKSYLPQINIHTSFTLLIDGVKEILRETVMKIEQMYPDLAHETSTSMENIAERYTMMSERVVHNQFIKGNESGTEQMEPSQIIIDTVVDDDSNIEFF
;
A
#
# COMPACT_ATOMS: atom_id res chain seq x y z
N ASN A 1 22.89 31.09 8.48
CA ASN A 1 23.86 30.40 9.35
C ASN A 1 24.24 29.07 8.69
N LEU A 2 25.46 28.94 8.13
CA LEU A 2 25.89 27.74 7.37
C LEU A 2 26.01 26.48 8.24
N GLN A 3 26.21 26.64 9.56
CA GLN A 3 26.30 25.53 10.49
C GLN A 3 24.95 24.82 10.68
N ASP A 4 23.85 25.59 10.67
CA ASP A 4 22.48 25.05 10.67
C ASP A 4 22.19 24.26 9.37
N VAL A 5 22.66 24.76 8.22
CA VAL A 5 22.51 24.05 6.94
C VAL A 5 23.29 22.73 6.94
N ALA A 6 24.52 22.71 7.46
CA ALA A 6 25.30 21.48 7.58
C ALA A 6 24.60 20.42 8.46
N GLY A 7 24.03 20.84 9.61
CA GLY A 7 23.26 19.95 10.48
C GLY A 7 22.01 19.38 9.79
N LYS A 8 21.28 20.21 9.04
CA LYS A 8 20.12 19.76 8.25
C LYS A 8 20.52 18.74 7.18
N VAL A 9 21.66 18.91 6.51
CA VAL A 9 22.15 17.98 5.49
C VAL A 9 22.54 16.62 6.10
N GLU A 10 23.13 16.59 7.29
CA GLU A 10 23.41 15.35 8.02
C GLU A 10 22.13 14.61 8.43
N LEU A 11 21.10 15.33 8.89
CA LEU A 11 19.78 14.76 9.20
C LEU A 11 19.12 14.13 7.98
N ILE A 12 19.17 14.79 6.82
CA ILE A 12 18.61 14.27 5.57
C ILE A 12 19.36 12.99 5.14
N THR A 13 20.68 12.94 5.32
CA THR A 13 21.48 11.73 5.02
C THR A 13 21.06 10.54 5.87
N ALA A 14 20.87 10.74 7.18
CA ALA A 14 20.40 9.71 8.09
C ALA A 14 18.97 9.25 7.74
N ALA A 15 18.09 10.18 7.35
CA ALA A 15 16.75 9.87 6.89
C ALA A 15 16.74 9.02 5.62
N SER A 16 17.59 9.33 4.63
CA SER A 16 17.72 8.53 3.39
C SER A 16 18.20 7.10 3.67
N GLN A 17 19.16 6.91 4.59
CA GLN A 17 19.62 5.57 4.99
C GLN A 17 18.52 4.76 5.67
N LYS A 18 17.78 5.39 6.60
CA LYS A 18 16.65 4.75 7.29
C LYS A 18 15.54 4.35 6.30
N LEU A 19 15.24 5.22 5.34
CA LEU A 19 14.24 4.95 4.30
C LEU A 19 14.65 3.78 3.40
N SER A 20 15.94 3.65 3.08
CA SER A 20 16.47 2.50 2.32
C SER A 20 16.22 1.18 3.05
N GLY A 21 16.54 1.10 4.34
CA GLY A 21 16.31 -0.11 5.13
C GLY A 21 14.83 -0.45 5.36
N LEU A 22 13.95 0.56 5.46
CA LEU A 22 12.50 0.33 5.50
C LEU A 22 11.97 -0.21 4.16
N SER A 23 12.53 0.25 3.05
CA SER A 23 12.16 -0.19 1.70
C SER A 23 12.44 -1.68 1.50
N GLU A 24 13.62 -2.18 1.89
CA GLU A 24 14.01 -3.60 1.76
C GLU A 24 13.08 -4.53 2.56
N ASN A 25 12.77 -4.15 3.81
CA ASN A 25 11.87 -4.93 4.66
C ASN A 25 10.43 -4.96 4.13
N THR A 26 9.97 -3.84 3.56
CA THR A 26 8.63 -3.73 2.99
C THR A 26 8.49 -4.59 1.74
N GLU A 27 9.51 -4.60 0.86
CA GLU A 27 9.53 -5.45 -0.34
C GLU A 27 9.44 -6.94 0.05
N SER A 28 10.33 -7.40 0.94
CA SER A 28 10.34 -8.80 1.39
C SER A 28 8.99 -9.24 1.97
N SER A 29 8.40 -8.42 2.85
CA SER A 29 7.11 -8.73 3.46
C SER A 29 5.96 -8.78 2.44
N LEU A 30 5.94 -7.90 1.44
CA LEU A 30 4.92 -7.90 0.41
C LEU A 30 5.05 -9.13 -0.51
N LEU A 31 6.27 -9.50 -0.87
CA LEU A 31 6.53 -10.70 -1.68
C LEU A 31 6.10 -11.98 -0.95
N ASP A 32 6.42 -12.10 0.34
CA ASP A 32 6.01 -13.24 1.17
C ASP A 32 4.48 -13.35 1.27
N ASN A 33 3.80 -12.23 1.49
CA ASN A 33 2.34 -12.19 1.57
C ASN A 33 1.69 -12.59 0.23
N LEU A 34 2.26 -12.13 -0.89
CA LEU A 34 1.76 -12.43 -2.23
C LEU A 34 1.95 -13.91 -2.57
N ALA A 35 3.13 -14.46 -2.30
CA ALA A 35 3.43 -15.88 -2.49
C ALA A 35 2.49 -16.77 -1.66
N LYS A 36 2.25 -16.39 -0.40
CA LYS A 36 1.29 -17.08 0.46
C LYS A 36 -0.14 -17.02 -0.08
N SER A 37 -0.60 -15.85 -0.51
CA SER A 37 -1.94 -15.70 -1.05
C SER A 37 -2.17 -16.54 -2.32
N ILE A 38 -1.15 -16.69 -3.18
CA ILE A 38 -1.22 -17.60 -4.33
C ILE A 38 -1.32 -19.05 -3.88
N ALA A 39 -0.44 -19.46 -2.96
CA ALA A 39 -0.42 -20.84 -2.46
C ALA A 39 -1.78 -21.21 -1.85
N ASP A 40 -2.36 -20.33 -1.04
CA ASP A 40 -3.68 -20.51 -0.45
C ASP A 40 -4.79 -20.60 -1.52
N THR A 41 -4.71 -19.79 -2.56
CA THR A 41 -5.69 -19.80 -3.67
C THR A 41 -5.57 -21.08 -4.51
N ALA A 42 -4.35 -21.51 -4.80
CA ALA A 42 -4.07 -22.76 -5.52
C ALA A 42 -4.54 -23.98 -4.72
N GLU A 43 -4.31 -24.01 -3.41
CA GLU A 43 -4.80 -25.07 -2.52
C GLU A 43 -6.34 -25.12 -2.50
N GLN A 44 -7.01 -23.98 -2.41
CA GLN A 44 -8.47 -23.92 -2.45
C GLN A 44 -9.04 -24.44 -3.77
N ILE A 45 -8.41 -24.11 -4.90
CA ILE A 45 -8.82 -24.62 -6.21
C ILE A 45 -8.58 -26.12 -6.32
N ALA A 46 -7.45 -26.63 -5.82
CA ALA A 46 -7.18 -28.06 -5.79
C ALA A 46 -8.24 -28.84 -4.98
N LYS A 47 -8.59 -28.34 -3.78
CA LYS A 47 -9.65 -28.93 -2.94
C LYS A 47 -11.02 -28.92 -3.62
N ARG A 48 -11.34 -27.88 -4.38
CA ARG A 48 -12.59 -27.82 -5.16
C ARG A 48 -12.61 -28.89 -6.25
N PHE A 49 -11.50 -29.11 -6.94
CA PHE A 49 -11.42 -30.17 -7.95
C PHE A 49 -11.54 -31.57 -7.35
N GLU A 50 -10.90 -31.81 -6.20
CA GLU A 50 -11.05 -33.07 -5.48
C GLU A 50 -12.51 -33.33 -5.06
N ALA A 51 -13.18 -32.31 -4.49
CA ALA A 51 -14.60 -32.41 -4.14
C ALA A 51 -15.49 -32.68 -5.36
N PHE A 52 -15.18 -32.08 -6.51
CA PHE A 52 -15.88 -32.34 -7.75
C PHE A 52 -15.60 -33.74 -8.31
N ASP A 53 -14.38 -34.24 -8.24
CA ASP A 53 -14.06 -35.61 -8.67
C ASP A 53 -14.83 -36.63 -7.80
N HIS A 54 -14.97 -36.38 -6.49
CA HIS A 54 -15.86 -37.17 -5.63
C HIS A 54 -17.34 -37.08 -6.04
N LEU A 55 -17.82 -35.88 -6.38
CA LEU A 55 -19.18 -35.69 -6.88
C LEU A 55 -19.40 -36.46 -8.19
N ASN A 56 -18.44 -36.42 -9.11
CA ASN A 56 -18.50 -37.10 -10.40
C ASN A 56 -18.54 -38.62 -10.24
N ASN A 57 -17.74 -39.18 -9.32
CA ASN A 57 -17.81 -40.59 -8.95
C ASN A 57 -19.18 -40.99 -8.37
N SER A 58 -19.75 -40.13 -7.52
CA SER A 58 -21.08 -40.36 -6.93
C SER A 58 -22.16 -40.37 -8.02
N ILE A 59 -22.07 -39.45 -8.97
CA ILE A 59 -22.97 -39.37 -10.13
C ILE A 59 -22.85 -40.61 -11.01
N PHE A 60 -21.63 -41.09 -11.28
CA PHE A 60 -21.42 -42.30 -12.06
C PHE A 60 -22.05 -43.53 -11.40
N SER A 61 -21.94 -43.62 -10.06
CA SER A 61 -22.63 -44.64 -9.27
C SER A 61 -24.15 -44.54 -9.41
N THR A 62 -24.71 -43.33 -9.29
CA THR A 62 -26.15 -43.09 -9.52
C THR A 62 -26.57 -43.46 -10.94
N LEU A 63 -25.75 -43.18 -11.96
CA LEU A 63 -26.06 -43.53 -13.34
C LEU A 63 -26.13 -45.05 -13.53
N SER A 64 -25.21 -45.79 -12.93
CA SER A 64 -25.26 -47.26 -12.94
C SER A 64 -26.56 -47.80 -12.32
N GLN A 65 -27.00 -47.20 -11.21
CA GLN A 65 -28.29 -47.54 -10.60
C GLN A 65 -29.48 -47.17 -11.51
N VAL A 66 -29.42 -46.02 -12.18
CA VAL A 66 -30.45 -45.57 -13.12
C VAL A 66 -30.53 -46.47 -14.36
N GLU A 67 -29.41 -47.01 -14.85
CA GLU A 67 -29.40 -48.02 -15.93
C GLU A 67 -30.06 -49.33 -15.50
N GLN A 68 -29.81 -49.78 -14.27
CA GLN A 68 -30.49 -50.95 -13.70
C GLN A 68 -32.00 -50.71 -13.61
N ILE A 69 -32.42 -49.54 -13.11
CA ILE A 69 -33.84 -49.15 -13.07
C ILE A 69 -34.41 -49.12 -14.49
N SER A 70 -33.69 -48.56 -15.47
CA SER A 70 -34.16 -48.52 -16.86
C SER A 70 -34.38 -49.91 -17.45
N THR A 71 -33.57 -50.89 -17.06
CA THR A 71 -33.73 -52.29 -17.48
C THR A 71 -34.98 -52.90 -16.86
N LEU A 72 -35.15 -52.74 -15.54
CA LEU A 72 -36.34 -53.20 -14.82
C LEU A 72 -37.63 -52.59 -15.37
N VAL A 73 -37.61 -51.29 -15.73
CA VAL A 73 -38.77 -50.61 -16.32
C VAL A 73 -39.16 -51.23 -17.66
N LYS A 74 -38.19 -51.56 -18.52
CA LYS A 74 -38.44 -52.27 -19.79
C LYS A 74 -38.98 -53.68 -19.57
N GLU A 75 -38.50 -54.38 -18.54
CA GLU A 75 -39.03 -55.70 -18.17
C GLU A 75 -40.48 -55.60 -17.71
N ILE A 76 -40.83 -54.60 -16.88
CA ILE A 76 -42.21 -54.36 -16.43
C ILE A 76 -43.11 -54.02 -17.62
N GLU A 77 -42.64 -53.20 -18.57
CA GLU A 77 -43.37 -52.88 -19.81
C GLU A 77 -43.67 -54.16 -20.61
N SER A 78 -42.67 -55.03 -20.82
CA SER A 78 -42.83 -56.32 -21.51
C SER A 78 -43.79 -57.28 -20.76
N VAL A 79 -43.75 -57.30 -19.43
CA VAL A 79 -44.69 -58.06 -18.62
C VAL A 79 -46.10 -57.49 -18.76
N GLY A 80 -46.25 -56.16 -18.77
CA GLY A 80 -47.51 -55.47 -19.00
C GLY A 80 -48.15 -55.83 -20.33
N GLU A 81 -47.38 -55.84 -21.42
CA GLU A 81 -47.84 -56.26 -22.76
C GLU A 81 -48.32 -57.72 -22.77
N LYS A 82 -47.61 -58.62 -22.08
CA LYS A 82 -48.02 -60.04 -21.97
C LYS A 82 -49.32 -60.18 -21.18
N ILE A 83 -49.46 -59.46 -20.07
CA ILE A 83 -50.68 -59.46 -19.25
C ILE A 83 -51.85 -58.94 -20.09
N GLU A 84 -51.65 -57.87 -20.85
CA GLU A 84 -52.66 -57.32 -21.76
C GLU A 84 -53.09 -58.36 -22.81
N MET A 85 -52.14 -59.06 -23.44
CA MET A 85 -52.44 -60.13 -24.40
C MET A 85 -53.23 -61.28 -23.77
N ILE A 86 -52.87 -61.70 -22.55
CA ILE A 86 -53.59 -62.74 -21.79
C ILE A 86 -55.02 -62.28 -21.49
N ALA A 87 -55.18 -61.03 -21.05
CA ALA A 87 -56.48 -60.44 -20.74
C ALA A 87 -57.39 -60.41 -21.97
N ILE A 88 -56.87 -59.97 -23.13
CA ILE A 88 -57.60 -59.95 -24.40
C ILE A 88 -58.03 -61.37 -24.79
N ASN A 89 -57.14 -62.36 -24.70
CA ASN A 89 -57.47 -63.76 -25.01
C ASN A 89 -58.56 -64.31 -24.08
N ALA A 90 -58.48 -64.03 -22.78
CA ALA A 90 -59.50 -64.43 -21.80
C ALA A 90 -60.85 -63.76 -22.09
N GLN A 91 -60.84 -62.50 -22.52
CA GLN A 91 -62.02 -61.74 -22.86
C GLN A 91 -62.73 -62.29 -24.11
N VAL A 92 -61.97 -62.66 -25.15
CA VAL A 92 -62.49 -63.34 -26.34
C VAL A 92 -63.10 -64.71 -25.98
N HIS A 93 -62.42 -65.48 -25.13
CA HIS A 93 -62.94 -66.75 -24.63
C HIS A 93 -64.23 -66.58 -23.83
N ALA A 94 -64.31 -65.58 -22.96
CA ALA A 94 -65.51 -65.26 -22.19
C ALA A 94 -66.71 -64.95 -23.10
N ILE A 95 -66.51 -64.18 -24.18
CA ILE A 95 -67.54 -63.90 -25.19
C ILE A 95 -68.01 -65.19 -25.89
N ARG A 96 -67.08 -66.08 -26.24
CA ARG A 96 -67.38 -67.34 -26.94
C ARG A 96 -68.16 -68.35 -26.06
N THR A 97 -67.91 -68.36 -24.76
CA THR A 97 -68.57 -69.26 -23.80
C THR A 97 -69.99 -68.80 -23.44
N GLY A 98 -70.38 -67.56 -23.74
CA GLY A 98 -71.74 -67.06 -23.50
C GLY A 98 -72.00 -66.72 -22.03
N SER A 99 -73.15 -67.15 -21.49
CA SER A 99 -73.59 -66.82 -20.11
C SER A 99 -72.59 -67.25 -19.05
N ASP A 100 -71.97 -68.42 -19.23
CA ASP A 100 -71.08 -69.03 -18.23
C ASP A 100 -69.71 -68.33 -18.19
N GLY A 101 -69.36 -67.57 -19.25
CA GLY A 101 -68.12 -66.80 -19.35
C GLY A 101 -68.22 -65.36 -18.80
N ALA A 102 -69.40 -64.88 -18.41
CA ALA A 102 -69.64 -63.46 -18.09
C ALA A 102 -68.74 -62.94 -16.97
N ALA A 103 -68.55 -63.71 -15.89
CA ALA A 103 -67.67 -63.33 -14.78
C ALA A 103 -66.20 -63.24 -15.19
N LEU A 104 -65.73 -64.17 -16.03
CA LEU A 104 -64.37 -64.18 -16.58
C LEU A 104 -64.13 -62.95 -17.47
N GLY A 105 -65.14 -62.53 -18.24
CA GLY A 105 -65.06 -61.34 -19.09
C GLY A 105 -64.96 -60.03 -18.31
N VAL A 106 -65.55 -59.94 -17.12
CA VAL A 106 -65.38 -58.77 -16.22
C VAL A 106 -63.95 -58.73 -15.68
N ILE A 107 -63.45 -59.85 -15.16
CA ILE A 107 -62.08 -59.96 -14.63
C ILE A 107 -61.05 -59.63 -15.72
N ALA A 108 -61.22 -60.16 -16.93
CA ALA A 108 -60.33 -59.88 -18.05
C ALA A 108 -60.25 -58.38 -18.39
N ARG A 109 -61.38 -57.65 -18.36
CA ARG A 109 -61.39 -56.19 -18.55
C ARG A 109 -60.61 -55.44 -17.48
N ASP A 110 -60.79 -55.82 -16.22
CA ASP A 110 -60.08 -55.18 -15.12
C ASP A 110 -58.57 -55.43 -15.19
N ILE A 111 -58.16 -56.66 -15.55
CA ILE A 111 -56.74 -56.99 -15.80
C ILE A 111 -56.18 -56.17 -16.96
N GLN A 112 -56.91 -56.05 -18.07
CA GLN A 112 -56.49 -55.23 -19.21
C GLN A 112 -56.27 -53.77 -18.80
N ARG A 113 -57.21 -53.20 -18.03
CA ARG A 113 -57.12 -51.83 -17.52
C ARG A 113 -55.90 -51.64 -16.61
N LEU A 114 -55.61 -52.61 -15.73
CA LEU A 114 -54.44 -52.57 -14.86
C LEU A 114 -53.13 -52.66 -15.65
N ALA A 115 -53.08 -53.50 -16.68
CA ALA A 115 -51.92 -53.61 -17.57
C ALA A 115 -51.65 -52.28 -18.30
N TYR A 116 -52.69 -51.63 -18.82
CA TYR A 116 -52.57 -50.31 -19.45
C TYR A 116 -52.08 -49.23 -18.47
N LEU A 117 -52.61 -49.21 -17.24
CA LEU A 117 -52.15 -48.28 -16.20
C LEU A 117 -50.67 -48.52 -15.83
N ALA A 118 -50.24 -49.77 -15.75
CA ALA A 118 -48.84 -50.11 -15.49
C ALA A 118 -47.92 -49.63 -16.63
N GLN A 119 -48.29 -49.87 -17.89
CA GLN A 119 -47.54 -49.39 -19.06
C GLN A 119 -47.44 -47.85 -19.09
N TYR A 120 -48.52 -47.16 -18.75
CA TYR A 120 -48.53 -45.70 -18.67
C TYR A 120 -47.54 -45.20 -17.60
N GLN A 121 -47.53 -45.82 -16.41
CA GLN A 121 -46.59 -45.47 -15.33
C GLN A 121 -45.12 -45.77 -15.69
N THR A 122 -44.85 -46.89 -16.36
CA THR A 122 -43.47 -47.21 -16.84
C THR A 122 -43.00 -46.26 -17.92
N SER A 123 -43.88 -45.78 -18.79
CA SER A 123 -43.57 -44.76 -19.79
C SER A 123 -43.15 -43.44 -19.13
N ASP A 124 -43.89 -42.99 -18.12
CA ASP A 124 -43.54 -41.77 -17.37
C ASP A 124 -42.22 -41.91 -16.61
N LEU A 125 -41.95 -43.09 -16.01
CA LEU A 125 -40.68 -43.36 -15.36
C LEU A 125 -39.51 -43.34 -16.36
N SER A 126 -39.69 -43.85 -17.58
CA SER A 126 -38.68 -43.79 -18.64
C SER A 126 -38.32 -42.34 -19.01
N LYS A 127 -39.31 -41.43 -19.04
CA LYS A 127 -39.05 -39.99 -19.28
C LYS A 127 -38.22 -39.37 -18.17
N ILE A 128 -38.46 -39.75 -16.90
CA ILE A 128 -37.66 -39.27 -15.76
C ILE A 128 -36.21 -39.74 -15.88
N ILE A 129 -35.99 -41.00 -16.25
CA ILE A 129 -34.65 -41.57 -16.47
C ILE A 129 -33.89 -40.78 -17.54
N VAL A 130 -34.53 -40.44 -18.66
CA VAL A 130 -33.92 -39.61 -19.72
C VAL A 130 -33.53 -38.23 -19.19
N LYS A 131 -34.39 -37.59 -18.38
CA LYS A 131 -34.06 -36.29 -17.76
C LYS A 131 -32.85 -36.37 -16.85
N ILE A 132 -32.72 -37.45 -16.07
CA ILE A 132 -31.55 -37.66 -15.19
C ILE A 132 -30.27 -37.77 -16.02
N ARG A 133 -30.28 -38.53 -17.13
CA ARG A 133 -29.12 -38.65 -18.04
C ARG A 133 -28.71 -37.31 -18.65
N VAL A 134 -29.68 -36.49 -19.05
CA VAL A 134 -29.39 -35.16 -19.60
C VAL A 134 -28.79 -34.24 -18.54
N ALA A 135 -29.33 -34.26 -17.32
CA ALA A 135 -28.80 -33.47 -16.21
C ALA A 135 -27.36 -33.86 -15.86
N GLU A 136 -27.05 -35.16 -15.88
CA GLU A 136 -25.70 -35.68 -15.67
C GLU A 136 -24.72 -35.19 -16.73
N LYS A 137 -25.06 -35.35 -18.02
CA LYS A 137 -24.22 -34.87 -19.12
C LYS A 137 -23.94 -33.38 -19.00
N ASN A 138 -24.96 -32.57 -18.73
CA ASN A 138 -24.80 -31.12 -18.57
C ASN A 138 -23.86 -30.78 -17.40
N LEU A 139 -23.95 -31.53 -16.29
CA LEU A 139 -23.09 -31.31 -15.14
C LEU A 139 -21.62 -31.64 -15.48
N LYS A 140 -21.38 -32.72 -16.23
CA LYS A 140 -20.04 -33.10 -16.70
C LYS A 140 -19.45 -32.07 -17.66
N ASP A 141 -20.23 -31.64 -18.65
CA ASP A 141 -19.78 -30.61 -19.61
C ASP A 141 -19.45 -29.29 -18.89
N THR A 142 -20.28 -28.90 -17.91
CA THR A 142 -20.03 -27.71 -17.08
C THR A 142 -18.76 -27.85 -16.23
N TYR A 143 -18.48 -29.05 -15.73
CA TYR A 143 -17.28 -29.33 -14.95
C TYR A 143 -16.00 -29.24 -15.79
N ASP A 144 -15.98 -29.85 -16.98
CA ASP A 144 -14.81 -29.81 -17.86
C ASP A 144 -14.47 -28.36 -18.30
N ILE A 145 -15.51 -27.56 -18.57
CA ILE A 145 -15.36 -26.13 -18.85
C ILE A 145 -14.84 -25.37 -17.63
N SER A 146 -15.40 -25.63 -16.44
CA SER A 146 -14.98 -24.96 -15.20
C SER A 146 -13.53 -25.31 -14.85
N ARG A 147 -13.11 -26.56 -15.04
CA ARG A 147 -11.75 -27.03 -14.76
C ARG A 147 -10.72 -26.41 -15.67
N SER A 148 -11.01 -26.35 -16.97
CA SER A 148 -10.12 -25.68 -17.92
C SER A 148 -10.03 -24.17 -17.65
N SER A 149 -11.17 -23.49 -17.45
CA SER A 149 -11.20 -22.05 -17.18
C SER A 149 -10.49 -21.66 -15.88
N GLU A 150 -10.69 -22.41 -14.80
CA GLU A 150 -10.05 -22.09 -13.51
C GLU A 150 -8.54 -22.35 -13.55
N ASN A 151 -8.09 -23.37 -14.29
CA ASN A 151 -6.67 -23.63 -14.50
C ASN A 151 -6.00 -22.53 -15.34
N GLU A 152 -6.69 -22.05 -16.39
CA GLU A 152 -6.23 -20.90 -17.19
C GLU A 152 -6.17 -19.62 -16.33
N ARG A 153 -7.18 -19.36 -15.51
CA ARG A 153 -7.17 -18.24 -14.55
C ARG A 153 -6.02 -18.33 -13.57
N MET A 154 -5.71 -19.51 -13.07
CA MET A 154 -4.57 -19.73 -12.17
C MET A 154 -3.23 -19.43 -12.84
N GLN A 155 -3.07 -19.87 -14.10
CA GLN A 155 -1.87 -19.58 -14.89
C GLN A 155 -1.73 -18.08 -15.14
N ASN A 156 -2.81 -17.40 -15.52
CA ASN A 156 -2.83 -15.95 -15.72
C ASN A 156 -2.51 -15.21 -14.42
N LEU A 157 -3.11 -15.58 -13.29
CA LEU A 157 -2.82 -14.99 -11.98
C LEU A 157 -1.35 -15.15 -11.60
N THR A 158 -0.78 -16.34 -11.82
CA THR A 158 0.64 -16.60 -11.56
C THR A 158 1.54 -15.73 -12.43
N GLN A 159 1.17 -15.55 -13.69
CA GLN A 159 1.91 -14.71 -14.64
C GLN A 159 1.81 -13.22 -14.27
N ASP A 160 0.61 -12.72 -13.94
CA ASP A 160 0.37 -11.35 -13.51
C ASP A 160 1.18 -11.01 -12.25
N ILE A 161 1.22 -11.94 -11.31
CA ILE A 161 2.01 -11.78 -10.09
C ILE A 161 3.49 -11.78 -10.39
N LYS A 162 3.98 -12.67 -11.25
CA LYS A 162 5.39 -12.64 -11.67
C LYS A 162 5.75 -11.28 -12.26
N THR A 163 4.91 -10.74 -13.15
CA THR A 163 5.12 -9.42 -13.74
C THR A 163 5.04 -8.29 -12.70
N LEU A 164 4.13 -8.39 -11.72
CA LEU A 164 4.05 -7.43 -10.62
C LEU A 164 5.33 -7.44 -9.78
N ILE A 165 5.85 -8.63 -9.45
CA ILE A 165 7.10 -8.80 -8.71
C ILE A 165 8.27 -8.19 -9.49
N ASP A 166 8.38 -8.47 -10.78
CA ASP A 166 9.44 -7.90 -11.63
C ASP A 166 9.37 -6.36 -11.65
N ASN A 167 8.16 -5.79 -11.78
CA ASN A 167 7.93 -4.35 -11.73
C ASN A 167 8.30 -3.75 -10.36
N MET A 168 7.94 -4.42 -9.26
CA MET A 168 8.28 -3.97 -7.91
C MET A 168 9.79 -4.00 -7.67
N HIS A 169 10.49 -5.06 -8.10
CA HIS A 169 11.95 -5.14 -8.04
C HIS A 169 12.62 -4.01 -8.82
N GLN A 170 12.11 -3.69 -10.01
CA GLN A 170 12.60 -2.57 -10.80
C GLN A 170 12.39 -1.23 -10.09
N GLN A 171 11.18 -0.98 -9.56
CA GLN A 171 10.87 0.24 -8.82
C GLN A 171 11.70 0.37 -7.55
N HIS A 172 11.89 -0.74 -6.82
CA HIS A 172 12.72 -0.78 -5.62
C HIS A 172 14.18 -0.43 -5.96
N THR A 173 14.73 -1.05 -7.01
CA THR A 173 16.10 -0.75 -7.49
C THR A 173 16.26 0.73 -7.83
N GLN A 174 15.27 1.32 -8.53
CA GLN A 174 15.27 2.75 -8.85
C GLN A 174 15.22 3.64 -7.59
N ALA A 175 14.37 3.30 -6.62
CA ALA A 175 14.26 4.02 -5.36
C ALA A 175 15.58 3.98 -4.57
N THR A 176 16.20 2.81 -4.45
CA THR A 176 17.49 2.63 -3.75
C THR A 176 18.62 3.38 -4.44
N GLN A 177 18.64 3.42 -5.78
CA GLN A 177 19.59 4.24 -6.54
C GLN A 177 19.41 5.74 -6.28
N LEU A 178 18.17 6.23 -6.27
CA LEU A 178 17.86 7.64 -5.96
C LEU A 178 18.25 8.00 -4.52
N LEU A 179 17.98 7.13 -3.55
CA LEU A 179 18.38 7.32 -2.15
C LEU A 179 19.90 7.35 -1.99
N THR A 180 20.60 6.47 -2.68
CA THR A 180 22.08 6.45 -2.68
C THR A 180 22.64 7.73 -3.29
N LYS A 181 22.09 8.17 -4.42
CA LYS A 181 22.48 9.45 -5.07
C LYS A 181 22.20 10.64 -4.15
N MET A 182 21.08 10.65 -3.46
CA MET A 182 20.73 11.70 -2.50
C MET A 182 21.71 11.72 -1.32
N ALA A 183 22.07 10.55 -0.78
CA ALA A 183 23.06 10.44 0.29
C ALA A 183 24.45 10.95 -0.14
N THR A 184 24.90 10.62 -1.36
CA THR A 184 26.20 11.12 -1.87
C THR A 184 26.18 12.62 -2.14
N MET A 185 25.10 13.15 -2.74
CA MET A 185 24.94 14.59 -2.95
C MET A 185 24.90 15.37 -1.63
N ASN A 186 24.21 14.85 -0.62
CA ASN A 186 24.18 15.46 0.71
C ASN A 186 25.55 15.41 1.37
N SER A 187 26.27 14.29 1.27
CA SER A 187 27.63 14.19 1.81
C SER A 187 28.59 15.19 1.14
N ASP A 188 28.54 15.31 -0.20
CA ASP A 188 29.33 16.29 -0.95
C ASP A 188 28.97 17.73 -0.56
N LEU A 189 27.66 18.03 -0.41
CA LEU A 189 27.19 19.33 0.05
C LEU A 189 27.69 19.64 1.46
N ALA A 190 27.64 18.67 2.38
CA ALA A 190 28.16 18.84 3.74
C ALA A 190 29.66 19.13 3.75
N VAL A 191 30.44 18.45 2.91
CA VAL A 191 31.88 18.70 2.74
C VAL A 191 32.13 20.10 2.17
N LYS A 192 31.38 20.52 1.15
CA LYS A 192 31.49 21.87 0.56
C LYS A 192 31.12 22.96 1.56
N ILE A 193 30.06 22.78 2.34
CA ILE A 193 29.67 23.73 3.39
C ILE A 193 30.78 23.83 4.45
N LYS A 194 31.32 22.69 4.90
CA LYS A 194 32.44 22.65 5.85
C LYS A 194 33.71 23.29 5.29
N SER A 195 33.96 23.25 3.99
CA SER A 195 35.15 23.88 3.37
C SER A 195 35.00 25.39 3.15
N TYR A 196 33.78 25.91 2.99
CA TYR A 196 33.52 27.35 2.90
C TYR A 196 33.46 28.05 4.25
N LEU A 197 33.09 27.35 5.33
CA LEU A 197 33.03 27.89 6.69
C LEU A 197 34.32 28.64 7.11
N PRO A 198 35.54 28.10 6.91
CA PRO A 198 36.80 28.81 7.21
C PRO A 198 37.12 29.98 6.29
N GLN A 199 36.58 30.00 5.06
CA GLN A 199 36.86 31.05 4.06
C GLN A 199 36.03 32.31 4.32
N ILE A 200 34.84 32.17 4.92
CA ILE A 200 33.98 33.29 5.33
C ILE A 200 34.44 33.83 6.70
N ASN A 201 35.75 33.93 6.91
CA ASN A 201 36.37 34.48 8.12
C ASN A 201 36.38 36.03 8.09
N ILE A 202 35.30 36.63 7.59
CA ILE A 202 35.16 38.09 7.51
C ILE A 202 35.33 38.69 8.90
N HIS A 203 34.79 38.06 9.95
CA HIS A 203 34.98 38.51 11.33
C HIS A 203 36.44 38.48 11.75
N THR A 204 37.20 37.42 11.46
CA THR A 204 38.61 37.34 11.81
C THR A 204 39.45 38.37 11.08
N SER A 205 39.23 38.56 9.78
CA SER A 205 39.91 39.61 9.00
C SER A 205 39.52 41.02 9.44
N PHE A 206 38.25 41.24 9.77
CA PHE A 206 37.75 42.52 10.26
C PHE A 206 38.30 42.84 11.65
N THR A 207 38.36 41.86 12.56
CA THR A 207 38.99 42.01 13.87
C THR A 207 40.47 42.35 13.73
N LEU A 208 41.22 41.65 12.87
CA LEU A 208 42.63 41.96 12.60
C LEU A 208 42.83 43.37 12.03
N LEU A 209 41.97 43.80 11.10
CA LEU A 209 41.99 45.16 10.56
C LEU A 209 41.68 46.20 11.64
N ILE A 210 40.64 45.97 12.45
CA ILE A 210 40.25 46.86 13.56
C ILE A 210 41.39 46.96 14.57
N ASP A 211 42.02 45.85 14.94
CA ASP A 211 43.12 45.84 15.90
C ASP A 211 44.37 46.51 15.33
N GLY A 212 44.65 46.33 14.03
CA GLY A 212 45.71 47.09 13.34
C GLY A 212 45.43 48.59 13.33
N VAL A 213 44.20 49.01 13.03
CA VAL A 213 43.79 50.42 13.06
C VAL A 213 43.88 51.00 14.48
N LYS A 214 43.46 50.24 15.50
CA LYS A 214 43.61 50.64 16.91
C LYS A 214 45.06 50.88 17.27
N GLU A 215 45.97 50.02 16.83
CA GLU A 215 47.39 50.15 17.15
C GLU A 215 48.02 51.37 16.47
N ILE A 216 47.68 51.62 15.20
CA ILE A 216 48.10 52.85 14.50
C ILE A 216 47.57 54.09 15.22
N LEU A 217 46.29 54.07 15.63
CA LEU A 217 45.69 55.17 16.39
C LEU A 217 46.42 55.40 17.72
N ARG A 218 46.71 54.34 18.48
CA ARG A 218 47.50 54.44 19.72
C ARG A 218 48.88 55.03 19.48
N GLU A 219 49.61 54.56 18.47
CA GLU A 219 50.91 55.13 18.13
C GLU A 219 50.82 56.61 17.78
N THR A 220 49.80 57.02 17.00
CA THR A 220 49.62 58.44 16.64
C THR A 220 49.29 59.29 17.84
N VAL A 221 48.43 58.82 18.76
CA VAL A 221 48.11 59.51 20.01
C VAL A 221 49.36 59.65 20.87
N MET A 222 50.13 58.57 21.07
CA MET A 222 51.37 58.61 21.84
C MET A 222 52.41 59.59 21.23
N LYS A 223 52.53 59.64 19.90
CA LYS A 223 53.41 60.60 19.21
C LYS A 223 52.94 62.05 19.43
N ILE A 224 51.64 62.29 19.40
CA ILE A 224 51.05 63.62 19.68
C ILE A 224 51.29 64.02 21.14
N GLU A 225 51.05 63.11 22.09
CA GLU A 225 51.28 63.33 23.52
C GLU A 225 52.76 63.59 23.85
N GLN A 226 53.70 62.93 23.15
CA GLN A 226 55.14 63.20 23.29
C GLN A 226 55.56 64.56 22.73
N MET A 227 54.96 65.01 21.62
CA MET A 227 55.28 66.29 21.01
C MET A 227 54.62 67.49 21.71
N TYR A 228 53.49 67.26 22.38
CA TYR A 228 52.70 68.30 23.05
C TYR A 228 52.18 67.81 24.42
N PRO A 229 53.00 67.82 25.47
CA PRO A 229 52.62 67.29 26.79
C PRO A 229 51.49 68.08 27.48
N ASP A 230 51.29 69.36 27.15
CA ASP A 230 50.20 70.19 27.71
C ASP A 230 48.81 69.91 27.08
N LEU A 231 48.74 69.16 25.96
CA LEU A 231 47.49 68.91 25.24
C LEU A 231 46.56 67.90 25.95
N ALA A 232 47.11 67.08 26.84
CA ALA A 232 46.35 66.07 27.59
C ALA A 232 45.41 66.69 28.64
N HIS A 233 45.77 67.84 29.21
CA HIS A 233 44.88 68.57 30.11
C HIS A 233 43.75 69.28 29.35
N GLU A 234 44.04 69.85 28.18
CA GLU A 234 43.05 70.62 27.40
C GLU A 234 41.97 69.72 26.76
N THR A 235 42.33 68.50 26.36
CA THR A 235 41.37 67.53 25.81
C THR A 235 40.41 66.97 26.86
N SER A 236 40.85 66.74 28.10
CA SER A 236 39.96 66.32 29.20
C SER A 236 38.92 67.39 29.52
N THR A 237 39.36 68.65 29.64
CA THR A 237 38.45 69.79 29.90
C THR A 237 37.51 70.06 28.71
N SER A 238 37.98 69.87 27.47
CA SER A 238 37.12 70.02 26.29
C SER A 238 36.07 68.90 26.18
N MET A 239 36.38 67.68 26.60
CA MET A 239 35.43 66.56 26.60
C MET A 239 34.33 66.76 27.65
N GLU A 240 34.68 67.24 28.84
CA GLU A 240 33.69 67.65 29.86
C GLU A 240 32.78 68.79 29.37
N ASN A 241 33.34 69.78 28.65
CA ASN A 241 32.56 70.89 28.09
C ASN A 241 31.61 70.48 26.94
N ILE A 242 31.90 69.38 26.22
CA ILE A 242 31.01 68.86 25.16
C ILE A 242 29.76 68.23 25.78
N ALA A 243 29.86 67.67 27.00
CA ALA A 243 28.72 67.08 27.70
C ALA A 243 27.61 68.10 28.00
N GLU A 244 27.96 69.38 28.15
CA GLU A 244 27.01 70.48 28.38
C GLU A 244 26.12 70.76 27.17
N ARG A 245 26.55 70.36 25.96
CA ARG A 245 25.83 70.61 24.70
C ARG A 245 24.84 69.51 24.31
N TYR A 246 24.83 68.37 25.02
CA TYR A 246 23.84 67.32 24.76
C TYR A 246 22.49 67.68 25.35
N THR A 247 21.48 67.57 24.50
CA THR A 247 20.07 67.81 24.84
C THR A 247 19.33 66.53 25.21
N MET A 248 19.78 65.34 24.77
CA MET A 248 19.16 64.06 25.14
C MET A 248 19.91 63.33 26.26
N MET A 249 19.16 62.68 27.15
CA MET A 249 19.74 61.89 28.26
C MET A 249 20.50 60.65 27.75
N SER A 250 20.03 60.01 26.67
CA SER A 250 20.73 58.88 26.04
C SER A 250 22.13 59.26 25.54
N GLU A 251 22.28 60.45 24.95
CA GLU A 251 23.57 60.97 24.49
C GLU A 251 24.54 61.22 25.66
N ARG A 252 24.03 61.82 26.76
CA ARG A 252 24.82 62.03 27.98
C ARG A 252 25.27 60.71 28.62
N VAL A 253 24.41 59.70 28.60
CA VAL A 253 24.73 58.36 29.15
C VAL A 253 25.84 57.68 28.35
N VAL A 254 25.77 57.70 27.01
CA VAL A 254 26.82 57.12 26.16
C VAL A 254 28.15 57.88 26.34
N HIS A 255 28.13 59.20 26.37
CA HIS A 255 29.33 60.01 26.58
C HIS A 255 29.98 59.73 27.96
N ASN A 256 29.18 59.67 29.03
CA ASN A 256 29.68 59.34 30.37
C ASN A 256 30.21 57.89 30.47
N GLN A 257 29.63 56.94 29.73
CA GLN A 257 30.16 55.58 29.65
C GLN A 257 31.53 55.54 28.96
N PHE A 258 31.75 56.35 27.92
CA PHE A 258 33.04 56.43 27.23
C PHE A 258 34.13 57.11 28.07
N ILE A 259 33.80 58.19 28.79
CA ILE A 259 34.77 58.86 29.67
C ILE A 259 35.13 57.98 30.87
N LYS A 260 34.15 57.37 31.55
CA LYS A 260 34.40 56.48 32.70
C LYS A 260 35.03 55.14 32.31
N GLY A 261 34.74 54.63 31.12
CA GLY A 261 35.35 53.43 30.57
C GLY A 261 36.85 53.58 30.32
N ASN A 262 37.37 54.80 30.24
CA ASN A 262 38.80 55.08 30.08
C ASN A 262 39.55 55.15 31.43
N GLU A 263 38.85 55.25 32.58
CA GLU A 263 39.45 55.23 33.92
C GLU A 263 39.45 53.83 34.56
N SER A 264 38.69 52.87 34.03
CA SER A 264 38.61 51.50 34.54
C SER A 264 39.13 50.53 33.49
N GLY A 265 40.35 50.02 33.70
CA GLY A 265 40.96 49.03 32.83
C GLY A 265 40.07 47.79 32.61
N THR A 266 40.06 47.33 31.36
CA THR A 266 39.73 45.95 30.95
C THR A 266 38.54 45.29 31.66
N GLU A 267 37.32 45.56 31.21
CA GLU A 267 36.25 44.56 31.30
C GLU A 267 35.65 44.32 29.91
N GLN A 268 35.63 43.03 29.55
CA GLN A 268 35.02 42.51 28.32
C GLN A 268 33.56 42.99 28.22
N MET A 269 33.22 43.65 27.12
CA MET A 269 31.82 43.94 26.80
C MET A 269 31.20 42.78 26.02
N GLU A 270 30.32 42.03 26.70
CA GLU A 270 29.27 41.22 26.08
C GLU A 270 28.33 42.12 25.25
N PRO A 271 27.92 41.72 24.04
CA PRO A 271 27.06 42.53 23.18
C PRO A 271 25.63 42.54 23.72
N SER A 272 25.31 43.54 24.54
CA SER A 272 23.94 43.79 24.99
C SER A 272 23.16 44.55 23.90
N GLN A 273 22.27 43.80 23.24
CA GLN A 273 20.95 44.23 22.74
C GLN A 273 20.89 45.61 22.07
N ILE A 274 21.17 45.63 20.77
CA ILE A 274 20.52 46.58 19.87
C ILE A 274 19.06 46.14 19.75
N ILE A 275 18.17 46.74 20.54
CA ILE A 275 16.73 46.67 20.31
C ILE A 275 16.46 47.47 19.03
N ILE A 276 16.29 46.78 17.92
CA ILE A 276 15.68 47.35 16.72
C ILE A 276 14.18 47.36 17.02
N ASP A 277 13.63 48.56 17.24
CA ASP A 277 12.18 48.78 17.17
C ASP A 277 11.70 48.30 15.79
N THR A 278 11.15 47.10 15.77
CA THR A 278 10.41 46.58 14.64
C THR A 278 8.99 47.09 14.81
N VAL A 279 8.62 48.06 13.99
CA VAL A 279 7.23 48.42 13.73
C VAL A 279 6.48 47.13 13.42
N VAL A 280 5.57 46.77 14.31
CA VAL A 280 4.56 45.72 14.11
C VAL A 280 3.63 46.28 13.04
N ASP A 281 3.80 45.83 11.80
CA ASP A 281 2.74 45.89 10.80
C ASP A 281 1.98 44.55 10.88
N ASP A 282 0.84 44.65 11.55
CA ASP A 282 -0.20 43.66 11.60
C ASP A 282 -0.92 43.70 10.24
N ASP A 283 -0.59 42.76 9.35
CA ASP A 283 -1.53 42.37 8.31
C ASP A 283 -1.52 40.85 8.15
N SER A 284 -2.64 40.32 8.59
CA SER A 284 -3.07 38.94 8.59
C SER A 284 -3.48 38.52 7.17
N ASN A 285 -3.57 37.20 6.98
CA ASN A 285 -4.26 36.49 5.90
C ASN A 285 -3.57 36.36 4.54
N ILE A 286 -2.93 35.20 4.34
CA ILE A 286 -3.14 34.42 3.11
C ILE A 286 -3.45 32.97 3.51
N GLU A 287 -4.74 32.63 3.53
CA GLU A 287 -5.21 31.26 3.36
C GLU A 287 -4.86 30.81 1.94
N PHE A 288 -4.14 29.69 1.82
CA PHE A 288 -4.05 28.96 0.57
C PHE A 288 -5.16 27.91 0.53
N PHE A 289 -6.10 28.11 -0.40
CA PHE A 289 -6.88 27.03 -1.02
C PHE A 289 -5.97 26.10 -1.81
#